data_AF-A0A1A9ZPM5-F1
#
_entry.id   AF-A0A1A9ZPM5-F1
#
_cell.length_a   1.000
_cell.length_b   1.000
_cell.length_c   1.000
_cell.angle_alpha   90.00
_cell.angle_beta   90.00
_cell.angle_gamma   90.00
#
_symmetry.space_group_name_H-M   'P 1'
#
loop_
_entity.id
_entity.type
_entity.pdbx_description
1 polymer ?
#
loop_
_entity_poly.entity_id
_entity_poly.type
_entity_poly.pdbx_seq_one_letter_code
_entity_poly.pdbx_strand_id
1 'polypeptide(L)'
;MGTNGRYINWGERKDFAGYISCSALGKAMLQLGIAPFSDRDARETFRKAISNIPREVIVSETKRFPDDGAYINLNGYVGKRLREVIDASLFEEYEMCSKRGIHGYADTPYEDAKLAYTDGIDYINRVLCDHGSAGFTGVYTRQSYELTHQLVWTYY
;
A
#
# COMPACT_ATOMS: atom_id res chain seq x y z
N MET A 1 -24.30 5.19 -12.67
CA MET A 1 -24.39 4.93 -14.13
C MET A 1 -23.43 3.79 -14.45
N GLY A 2 -23.93 2.62 -14.87
CA GLY A 2 -23.09 1.52 -15.30
C GLY A 2 -22.46 1.84 -16.64
N THR A 3 -21.15 1.68 -16.78
CA THR A 3 -20.47 1.83 -18.07
C THR A 3 -20.83 0.64 -18.95
N ASN A 4 -21.62 0.86 -20.02
CA ASN A 4 -21.94 -0.15 -21.02
C ASN A 4 -20.70 -0.46 -21.87
N GLY A 5 -19.81 -1.30 -21.37
CA GLY A 5 -18.62 -1.73 -22.08
C GLY A 5 -17.91 -2.88 -21.40
N ARG A 6 -16.83 -3.34 -22.02
CA ARG A 6 -15.95 -4.37 -21.48
C ARG A 6 -14.51 -4.21 -21.95
N TYR A 7 -13.57 -4.78 -21.21
CA TYR A 7 -12.20 -4.95 -21.68
C TYR A 7 -12.08 -6.11 -22.66
N ILE A 8 -11.41 -5.87 -23.79
CA ILE A 8 -10.88 -6.88 -24.69
C ILE A 8 -9.54 -7.36 -24.11
N ASN A 9 -9.20 -8.64 -24.28
CA ASN A 9 -8.00 -9.28 -23.75
C ASN A 9 -7.92 -9.28 -22.21
N TRP A 10 -9.08 -9.40 -21.54
CA TRP A 10 -9.13 -9.46 -20.07
C TRP A 10 -8.31 -10.64 -19.53
N GLY A 11 -8.55 -11.87 -20.01
CA GLY A 11 -7.82 -13.06 -19.55
C GLY A 11 -8.00 -13.37 -18.06
N GLU A 12 -7.36 -14.43 -17.56
CA GLU A 12 -7.29 -14.70 -16.12
C GLU A 12 -6.25 -13.78 -15.47
N ARG A 13 -6.68 -12.90 -14.56
CA ARG A 13 -5.79 -11.97 -13.83
C ARG A 13 -5.88 -12.18 -12.32
N LYS A 14 -4.79 -11.92 -11.60
CA LYS A 14 -4.69 -12.05 -10.13
C LYS A 14 -4.80 -10.71 -9.40
N ASP A 15 -5.30 -9.71 -10.10
CA ASP A 15 -5.32 -8.31 -9.69
C ASP A 15 -6.52 -8.02 -8.75
N PHE A 16 -7.28 -9.07 -8.40
CA PHE A 16 -8.48 -9.04 -7.56
C PHE A 16 -8.23 -8.84 -6.06
N ALA A 17 -6.97 -8.78 -5.61
CA ALA A 17 -6.65 -8.65 -4.18
C ALA A 17 -7.01 -7.30 -3.56
N GLY A 18 -7.43 -6.33 -4.39
CA GLY A 18 -7.91 -5.02 -3.96
C GLY A 18 -6.90 -3.91 -4.20
N TYR A 19 -7.44 -2.72 -4.36
CA TYR A 19 -6.71 -1.49 -4.60
C TYR A 19 -6.98 -0.48 -3.49
N ILE A 20 -6.01 0.41 -3.28
CA ILE A 20 -6.15 1.60 -2.45
C ILE A 20 -5.88 2.84 -3.31
N SER A 21 -6.67 3.90 -3.15
CA SER A 21 -6.41 5.18 -3.82
C SER A 21 -5.14 5.83 -3.25
N CYS A 22 -4.22 6.27 -4.11
CA CYS A 22 -3.06 7.07 -3.70
C CYS A 22 -3.49 8.34 -2.95
N SER A 23 -4.59 8.95 -3.37
CA SER A 23 -5.10 10.18 -2.74
C SER A 23 -5.60 9.93 -1.31
N ALA A 24 -6.27 8.79 -1.07
CA ALA A 24 -6.75 8.41 0.26
C ALA A 24 -5.57 8.07 1.18
N LEU A 25 -4.58 7.34 0.67
CA LEU A 25 -3.37 7.01 1.41
C LEU A 25 -2.55 8.27 1.75
N GLY A 26 -2.33 9.15 0.77
CA GLY A 26 -1.62 10.41 0.99
C GLY A 26 -2.31 11.32 1.99
N LYS A 27 -3.65 11.40 1.96
CA LYS A 27 -4.42 12.13 2.98
C LYS A 27 -4.23 11.54 4.38
N ALA A 28 -4.32 10.21 4.52
CA ALA A 28 -4.12 9.55 5.80
C ALA A 28 -2.70 9.78 6.35
N MET A 29 -1.67 9.67 5.51
CA MET A 29 -0.28 9.90 5.90
C MET A 29 -0.01 11.37 6.27
N LEU A 30 -0.60 12.33 5.54
CA LEU A 30 -0.47 13.75 5.84
C LEU A 30 -1.16 14.13 7.17
N GLN A 31 -2.36 13.61 7.42
CA GLN A 31 -3.14 13.92 8.62
C GLN A 31 -2.50 13.40 9.90
N LEU A 32 -1.82 12.26 9.84
CA LEU A 32 -1.21 11.62 11.00
C LEU A 32 0.23 12.09 11.25
N GLY A 33 0.87 12.68 10.23
CA GLY A 33 2.31 12.87 10.22
C GLY A 33 3.07 11.54 10.22
N ILE A 34 4.41 11.63 10.18
CA ILE A 34 5.25 10.45 10.40
C ILE A 34 5.22 10.17 11.90
N ALA A 35 4.40 9.21 12.32
CA ALA A 35 4.33 8.80 13.71
C ALA A 35 5.71 8.30 14.16
N PRO A 36 6.26 8.81 15.28
CA PRO A 36 7.57 8.38 15.74
C PRO A 36 7.53 6.90 16.11
N PHE A 37 8.49 6.13 15.61
CA PHE A 37 8.51 4.68 15.85
C PHE A 37 8.62 4.33 17.33
N SER A 38 9.19 5.19 18.18
CA SER A 38 9.25 4.95 19.63
C SER A 38 7.90 5.09 20.34
N ASP A 39 6.91 5.75 19.73
CA ASP A 39 5.61 6.03 20.35
C ASP A 39 4.58 4.97 19.94
N ARG A 40 4.19 4.11 20.89
CA ARG A 40 3.23 3.02 20.64
C ARG A 40 1.86 3.55 20.23
N ASP A 41 1.37 4.60 20.88
CA ASP A 41 0.03 5.14 20.62
C ASP A 41 -0.02 5.82 19.25
N ALA A 42 1.08 6.49 18.87
CA ALA A 42 1.22 7.05 17.53
C ALA A 42 1.29 5.95 16.45
N ARG A 43 2.08 4.87 16.66
CA ARG A 43 2.12 3.72 15.74
C ARG A 43 0.75 3.05 15.58
N GLU A 44 0.03 2.86 16.69
CA GLU A 44 -1.30 2.25 16.69
C GLU A 44 -2.33 3.13 15.96
N THR A 45 -2.28 4.45 16.19
CA THR A 45 -3.15 5.41 15.51
C THR A 45 -2.88 5.43 13.99
N PHE A 46 -1.60 5.45 13.61
CA PHE A 46 -1.17 5.33 12.21
C PHE A 46 -1.72 4.05 11.57
N ARG A 47 -1.49 2.91 12.22
CA ARG A 47 -1.94 1.59 11.74
C ARG A 47 -3.45 1.55 11.53
N LYS A 48 -4.24 2.05 12.48
CA LYS A 48 -5.70 2.11 12.37
C LYS A 48 -6.16 2.94 11.17
N ALA A 49 -5.60 4.14 11.00
CA ALA A 49 -6.00 5.02 9.91
C ALA A 49 -5.69 4.41 8.53
N ILE A 50 -4.50 3.83 8.35
CA ILE A 50 -4.13 3.14 7.11
C ILE A 50 -5.02 1.92 6.88
N SER A 51 -5.32 1.16 7.93
CA SER A 51 -6.17 -0.05 7.84
C SER A 51 -7.62 0.26 7.50
N ASN A 52 -8.11 1.44 7.86
CA ASN A 52 -9.46 1.94 7.59
C ASN A 52 -9.64 2.44 6.15
N ILE A 53 -8.56 2.56 5.36
CA ILE A 53 -8.69 2.94 3.95
C ILE A 53 -9.41 1.81 3.20
N PRO A 54 -10.49 2.10 2.45
CA PRO A 54 -11.22 1.08 1.70
C PRO A 54 -10.31 0.32 0.74
N ARG A 55 -10.41 -1.01 0.79
CA ARG A 55 -9.74 -1.93 -0.14
C ARG A 55 -10.77 -2.40 -1.14
N GLU A 56 -10.68 -1.93 -2.38
CA GLU A 56 -11.75 -2.11 -3.36
C GLU A 56 -11.29 -2.86 -4.61
N VAL A 57 -12.20 -3.65 -5.18
CA VAL A 57 -12.06 -4.14 -6.55
C VAL A 57 -12.58 -3.04 -7.49
N ILE A 58 -11.64 -2.23 -7.98
CA ILE A 58 -11.96 -1.05 -8.81
C ILE A 58 -12.05 -1.37 -10.30
N VAL A 59 -11.57 -2.53 -10.72
CA VAL A 59 -11.47 -2.94 -12.12
C VAL A 59 -11.89 -4.40 -12.29
N SER A 60 -12.63 -4.69 -13.36
CA SER A 60 -13.02 -6.03 -13.79
C SER A 60 -13.23 -6.05 -15.30
N GLU A 61 -13.56 -7.21 -15.89
CA GLU A 61 -13.90 -7.30 -17.32
C GLU A 61 -14.97 -6.28 -17.73
N THR A 62 -15.98 -6.06 -16.88
CA THR A 62 -17.14 -5.19 -17.12
C THR A 62 -17.10 -3.87 -16.34
N LYS A 63 -16.02 -3.62 -15.58
CA LYS A 63 -15.80 -2.37 -14.84
C LYS A 63 -14.46 -1.77 -15.27
N ARG A 64 -14.52 -0.70 -16.06
CA ARG A 64 -13.32 0.01 -16.53
C ARG A 64 -12.54 0.57 -15.34
N PHE A 65 -11.21 0.55 -15.44
CA PHE A 65 -10.35 1.18 -14.46
C PHE A 65 -10.74 2.67 -14.29
N PRO A 66 -10.83 3.21 -13.06
CA PRO A 66 -11.26 4.60 -12.84
C PRO A 66 -10.31 5.65 -13.45
N ASP A 67 -10.83 6.79 -13.89
CA ASP A 67 -10.03 7.91 -14.47
C ASP A 67 -9.69 9.01 -13.46
N ASP A 68 -10.19 8.88 -12.24
CA ASP A 68 -10.16 9.90 -11.21
C ASP A 68 -8.82 9.96 -10.45
N GLY A 69 -7.90 9.03 -10.73
CA GLY A 69 -6.55 9.12 -10.19
C GLY A 69 -5.73 7.84 -10.32
N ALA A 70 -4.72 7.77 -9.44
CA ALA A 70 -3.82 6.63 -9.31
C ALA A 70 -4.21 5.73 -8.14
N TYR A 71 -4.00 4.44 -8.33
CA TYR A 71 -4.33 3.40 -7.36
C TYR A 71 -3.16 2.44 -7.16
N ILE A 72 -2.98 2.01 -5.92
CA ILE A 72 -1.97 1.05 -5.50
C ILE A 72 -2.60 -0.34 -5.53
N ASN A 73 -2.03 -1.24 -6.32
CA ASN A 73 -2.33 -2.66 -6.24
C ASN A 73 -1.70 -3.24 -4.96
N LEU A 74 -2.51 -3.83 -4.09
CA LEU A 74 -2.04 -4.37 -2.81
C LEU A 74 -1.13 -5.60 -2.94
N ASN A 75 -1.13 -6.27 -4.10
CA ASN A 75 -0.17 -7.32 -4.44
C ASN A 75 1.12 -6.78 -5.10
N GLY A 76 1.10 -5.51 -5.52
CA GLY A 76 2.24 -4.82 -6.09
C GLY A 76 3.34 -4.53 -5.06
N TYR A 77 4.48 -4.03 -5.53
CA TYR A 77 5.64 -3.77 -4.67
C TYR A 77 5.31 -2.77 -3.56
N VAL A 78 4.62 -1.68 -3.88
CA VAL A 78 4.18 -0.67 -2.89
C VAL A 78 3.18 -1.27 -1.90
N GLY A 79 2.26 -2.13 -2.36
CA GLY A 79 1.33 -2.85 -1.49
C GLY A 79 2.04 -3.76 -0.48
N LYS A 80 3.12 -4.43 -0.89
CA LYS A 80 3.98 -5.23 -0.01
C LYS A 80 4.71 -4.36 1.01
N ARG A 81 5.31 -3.24 0.57
CA ARG A 81 5.95 -2.26 1.47
C ARG A 81 4.99 -1.69 2.50
N LEU A 82 3.75 -1.38 2.10
CA LEU A 82 2.71 -0.92 3.01
C LEU A 82 2.39 -1.98 4.08
N ARG A 83 2.38 -3.26 3.72
CA ARG A 83 2.19 -4.36 4.67
C ARG A 83 3.37 -4.50 5.63
N GLU A 84 4.60 -4.40 5.13
CA GLU A 84 5.81 -4.41 5.97
C GLU A 84 5.78 -3.28 7.02
N VAL A 85 5.35 -2.07 6.64
CA VAL A 85 5.19 -0.95 7.59
C VAL A 85 4.13 -1.25 8.65
N ILE A 86 2.98 -1.82 8.24
CA ILE A 86 1.90 -2.20 9.16
C ILE A 86 2.41 -3.28 10.14
N ASP A 87 3.11 -4.30 9.65
CA ASP A 87 3.64 -5.38 10.47
C ASP A 87 4.72 -4.87 11.43
N ALA A 88 5.63 -4.01 10.96
CA ALA A 88 6.63 -3.36 11.80
C ALA A 88 6.00 -2.46 12.87
N SER A 89 4.87 -1.82 12.58
CA SER A 89 4.17 -0.97 13.56
C SER A 89 3.59 -1.75 14.74
N LEU A 90 3.34 -3.06 14.56
CA LEU A 90 2.84 -3.97 15.60
C LEU A 90 3.91 -4.39 16.60
N PHE A 91 5.17 -4.03 16.39
CA PHE A 91 6.27 -4.40 17.29
C PHE A 91 5.96 -3.94 18.72
N GLU A 92 5.87 -4.90 19.65
CA GLU A 92 5.64 -4.66 21.06
C GLU A 92 6.97 -4.72 21.82
N GLU A 93 7.28 -3.69 22.60
CA GLU A 93 8.50 -3.65 23.42
C GLU A 93 8.62 -4.82 24.41
N TYR A 94 7.51 -5.47 24.77
CA TYR A 94 7.49 -6.66 25.63
C TYR A 94 8.17 -7.89 24.97
N GLU A 95 8.33 -7.91 23.64
CA GLU A 95 9.13 -8.93 22.94
C GLU A 95 10.63 -8.86 23.31
N MET A 96 11.13 -7.71 23.80
CA MET A 96 12.49 -7.60 24.34
C MET A 96 12.65 -8.26 25.72
N CYS A 97 11.60 -8.25 26.55
CA CYS A 97 11.70 -8.67 27.96
C CYS A 97 11.46 -10.17 28.21
N SER A 98 10.98 -10.92 27.22
CA SER A 98 10.61 -12.33 27.41
C SER A 98 11.79 -13.32 27.38
N LYS A 99 12.98 -12.91 26.92
CA LYS A 99 14.19 -13.73 27.00
C LYS A 99 15.04 -13.33 28.21
N ARG A 100 14.62 -13.76 29.40
CA ARG A 100 15.46 -13.74 30.61
C ARG A 100 16.83 -14.38 30.30
N GLY A 101 17.90 -13.60 30.43
CA GLY A 101 19.15 -14.11 30.99
C GLY A 101 20.37 -14.28 30.09
N ILE A 102 20.55 -13.53 28.99
CA ILE A 102 21.86 -13.50 28.31
C ILE A 102 22.24 -12.06 27.94
N HIS A 103 23.23 -11.51 28.66
CA HIS A 103 23.99 -10.34 28.21
C HIS A 103 24.49 -10.60 26.79
N GLY A 104 23.96 -9.86 25.81
CA GLY A 104 24.39 -9.94 24.40
C GLY A 104 23.28 -10.16 23.36
N TYR A 105 22.01 -10.26 23.74
CA TYR A 105 20.93 -10.16 22.73
C TYR A 105 20.81 -8.72 22.27
N ALA A 106 21.25 -8.49 21.03
CA ALA A 106 21.41 -7.18 20.43
C ALA A 106 20.10 -6.40 20.35
N ASP A 107 20.23 -5.06 20.33
CA ASP A 107 19.21 -4.07 19.95
C ASP A 107 18.62 -4.28 18.54
N THR A 108 18.96 -5.39 17.86
CA THR A 108 18.68 -5.63 16.45
C THR A 108 17.20 -5.76 16.11
N PRO A 109 16.32 -6.48 16.87
CA PRO A 109 14.93 -6.61 16.43
C PRO A 109 14.16 -5.28 16.46
N TYR A 110 14.48 -4.42 17.44
CA TYR A 110 13.90 -3.09 17.54
C TYR A 110 14.39 -2.19 16.41
N GLU A 111 15.71 -2.14 16.20
CA GLU A 111 16.29 -1.33 15.13
C GLU A 111 15.89 -1.84 13.73
N ASP A 112 15.73 -3.15 13.55
CA ASP A 112 15.22 -3.76 12.31
C ASP A 112 13.76 -3.35 12.05
N ALA A 113 12.90 -3.43 13.07
CA ALA A 113 11.50 -3.02 12.95
C ALA A 113 11.37 -1.51 12.72
N LYS A 114 12.20 -0.72 13.42
CA LYS A 114 12.28 0.73 13.24
C LYS A 114 12.71 1.08 11.82
N LEU A 115 13.76 0.45 11.31
CA LEU A 115 14.26 0.65 9.96
C LEU A 115 13.19 0.27 8.93
N ALA A 116 12.54 -0.89 9.06
CA ALA A 116 11.47 -1.33 8.17
C ALA A 116 10.29 -0.33 8.17
N TYR A 117 9.95 0.21 9.33
CA TYR A 117 8.91 1.23 9.48
C TYR A 117 9.30 2.57 8.82
N THR A 118 10.48 3.11 9.14
CA THR A 118 10.91 4.42 8.62
C THR A 118 11.21 4.37 7.14
N ASP A 119 11.97 3.38 6.66
CA ASP A 119 12.31 3.24 5.25
C ASP A 119 11.07 2.94 4.41
N GLY A 120 10.15 2.14 4.95
CA GLY A 120 8.88 1.85 4.29
C GLY A 120 8.01 3.09 4.13
N ILE A 121 7.87 3.91 5.18
CA ILE A 121 7.14 5.19 5.12
C ILE A 121 7.79 6.15 4.13
N ASP A 122 9.11 6.30 4.17
CA ASP A 122 9.84 7.17 3.24
C ASP A 122 9.67 6.71 1.79
N TYR A 123 9.75 5.41 1.54
CA TYR A 123 9.52 4.83 0.22
C TYR A 123 8.10 5.12 -0.27
N ILE A 124 7.09 4.88 0.57
CA ILE A 124 5.68 5.14 0.21
C ILE A 124 5.46 6.63 -0.06
N ASN A 125 6.02 7.51 0.77
CA ASN A 125 5.94 8.96 0.56
C ASN A 125 6.55 9.39 -0.78
N ARG A 126 7.74 8.88 -1.12
CA ARG A 126 8.38 9.17 -2.43
C ARG A 126 7.49 8.73 -3.58
N VAL A 127 6.93 7.52 -3.51
CA VAL A 127 6.01 7.01 -4.53
C VAL A 127 4.75 7.88 -4.67
N LEU A 128 4.22 8.38 -3.55
CA LEU A 128 3.05 9.27 -3.57
C LEU A 128 3.38 10.66 -4.14
N CYS A 129 4.57 11.19 -3.89
CA CYS A 129 5.02 12.49 -4.37
C CYS A 129 5.46 12.49 -5.85
N ASP A 130 6.09 11.42 -6.33
CA ASP A 130 6.69 11.39 -7.67
C ASP A 130 5.67 11.23 -8.80
N HIS A 131 4.38 11.01 -8.49
CA HIS A 131 3.25 10.91 -9.44
C HIS A 131 3.48 9.98 -10.66
N GLY A 132 4.51 9.14 -10.62
CA GLY A 132 4.89 8.28 -11.73
C GLY A 132 4.12 6.97 -11.67
N SER A 133 3.20 6.75 -12.60
CA SER A 133 2.65 5.42 -12.85
C SER A 133 3.77 4.50 -13.35
N ALA A 134 4.43 3.80 -12.43
CA ALA A 134 5.43 2.80 -12.77
C ALA A 134 4.84 1.42 -12.53
N GLY A 135 4.57 0.67 -13.60
CA GLY A 135 4.01 -0.69 -13.49
C GLY A 135 4.81 -1.60 -12.53
N PHE A 136 6.13 -1.40 -12.45
CA PHE A 136 7.00 -2.10 -11.48
C PHE A 136 6.65 -1.81 -10.00
N THR A 137 6.20 -0.60 -9.69
CA THR A 137 5.83 -0.22 -8.32
C THR A 137 4.46 -0.77 -7.91
N GLY A 138 3.62 -1.16 -8.88
CA GLY A 138 2.24 -1.56 -8.64
C GLY A 138 1.29 -0.37 -8.47
N VAL A 139 1.68 0.82 -8.90
CA VAL A 139 0.84 2.03 -8.93
C VAL A 139 0.35 2.25 -10.35
N TYR A 140 -0.97 2.39 -10.50
CA TYR A 140 -1.62 2.48 -11.80
C TYR A 140 -2.62 3.64 -11.86
N THR A 141 -2.48 4.48 -12.89
CA THR A 141 -3.59 5.22 -13.49
C THR A 141 -4.30 4.34 -14.51
N ARG A 142 -5.51 4.73 -14.97
CA ARG A 142 -6.19 4.03 -16.08
C ARG A 142 -5.27 3.79 -17.26
N GLN A 143 -4.62 4.84 -17.75
CA GLN A 143 -3.77 4.76 -18.94
C GLN A 143 -2.63 3.75 -18.74
N SER A 144 -1.92 3.84 -17.62
CA SER A 144 -0.80 2.93 -17.33
C SER A 144 -1.25 1.49 -17.09
N TYR A 145 -2.42 1.29 -16.48
CA TYR A 145 -3.01 -0.02 -16.29
C TYR A 145 -3.35 -0.66 -17.63
N GLU A 146 -4.08 0.06 -18.49
CA GLU A 146 -4.50 -0.42 -19.79
C GLU A 146 -3.28 -0.71 -20.69
N LEU A 147 -2.28 0.16 -20.67
CA LEU A 147 -1.03 -0.01 -21.44
C LEU A 147 -0.22 -1.22 -20.95
N THR A 148 0.03 -1.32 -19.64
CA THR A 148 0.84 -2.40 -19.04
C THR A 148 0.22 -3.77 -19.30
N HIS A 149 -1.11 -3.83 -19.28
CA HIS A 149 -1.88 -5.07 -19.39
C HIS A 149 -2.38 -5.35 -20.80
N GLN A 150 -2.05 -4.49 -21.78
CA GLN A 150 -2.49 -4.56 -23.18
C GLN A 150 -4.02 -4.69 -23.32
N LEU A 151 -4.74 -3.94 -22.47
CA LEU A 151 -6.20 -3.93 -22.42
C LEU A 151 -6.77 -2.83 -23.29
N VAL A 152 -7.86 -3.14 -23.99
CA VAL A 152 -8.61 -2.18 -24.78
C VAL A 152 -10.05 -2.18 -24.31
N TRP A 153 -10.56 -1.04 -23.88
CA TRP A 153 -11.97 -0.91 -23.50
C TRP A 153 -12.84 -0.68 -24.73
N THR A 154 -13.89 -1.50 -24.91
CA THR A 154 -14.91 -1.31 -25.95
C THR A 154 -16.25 -1.01 -25.34
N TYR A 155 -17.03 -0.16 -26.01
CA TYR A 155 -18.43 0.09 -25.68
C TYR A 155 -19.32 -0.91 -26.43
N TYR A 156 -20.51 -1.18 -25.87
CA TYR A 156 -21.58 -1.87 -26.59
C TYR A 156 -22.35 -0.92 -27.48
#